data_AF-A0A1W6R6G0-F1
#
_entry.id   AF-A0A1W6R6G0-F1
#
_cell.length_a   1.000
_cell.length_b   1.000
_cell.length_c   1.000
_cell.angle_alpha   90.00
_cell.angle_beta   90.00
_cell.angle_gamma   90.00
#
_symmetry.space_group_name_H-M   'P 1'
#
loop_
_entity.id
_entity.type
_entity.pdbx_description
1 polymer ?
#
loop_
_entity_poly.entity_id
_entity_poly.type
_entity_poly.pdbx_seq_one_letter_code
_entity_poly.pdbx_strand_id
1 'polypeptide(L)'
;MDNTDYFQCKTASKKSCCGSKNPLKKFDKADESISDECHKEVAEKFINSTQTAKQDAKPDLFSSEAVKITKKKIFCLGECIGKKKLLLNDDGSLNKTAISEFALNDLFKEDWQKNIGQKALSKCLEEIYTPWPKDDTENKCNPVYVQFVHCMWLEYETNCPANHRKSSKKCNKIRRRYRMDTSSSENVSSSSS
;
A
#
# COMPACT_ATOMS: atom_id res chain seq x y z
N MET A 1 -18.78 -34.96 5.20
CA MET A 1 -18.05 -33.93 5.95
C MET A 1 -17.12 -33.26 4.97
N ASP A 2 -17.57 -32.15 4.38
CA ASP A 2 -16.89 -31.51 3.26
C ASP A 2 -15.70 -30.68 3.73
N ASN A 3 -14.55 -31.02 3.15
CA ASN A 3 -13.24 -30.46 3.41
C ASN A 3 -13.02 -29.20 2.53
N THR A 4 -13.74 -28.11 2.82
CA THR A 4 -13.64 -26.83 2.10
C THR A 4 -12.68 -25.82 2.74
N ASP A 5 -11.89 -26.24 3.73
CA ASP A 5 -11.02 -25.34 4.52
C ASP A 5 -9.63 -25.08 3.89
N TYR A 6 -9.32 -25.68 2.73
CA TYR A 6 -7.97 -25.65 2.14
C TYR A 6 -7.60 -24.41 1.33
N PHE A 7 -8.55 -23.53 1.00
CA PHE A 7 -8.26 -22.29 0.24
C PHE A 7 -8.93 -21.04 0.79
N GLN A 8 -9.25 -21.02 2.08
CA GLN A 8 -9.38 -19.73 2.73
C GLN A 8 -7.98 -19.16 2.91
N CYS A 9 -7.54 -18.32 1.97
CA CYS A 9 -6.55 -17.30 2.31
C CYS A 9 -7.17 -16.49 3.45
N LYS A 10 -6.94 -16.92 4.71
CA LYS A 10 -7.27 -16.16 5.91
C LYS A 10 -6.62 -14.83 5.65
N THR A 11 -7.42 -13.84 5.26
CA THR A 11 -6.95 -12.52 4.85
C THR A 11 -5.98 -12.12 5.92
N ALA A 12 -4.68 -12.19 5.61
CA ALA A 12 -3.66 -12.11 6.63
C ALA A 12 -3.79 -10.69 7.09
N SER A 13 -4.57 -10.51 8.17
CA SER A 13 -5.05 -9.19 8.57
C SER A 13 -3.82 -8.31 8.47
N LYS A 14 -3.91 -7.28 7.61
CA LYS A 14 -2.90 -6.25 7.42
C LYS A 14 -2.77 -5.51 8.77
N LYS A 15 -2.35 -6.25 9.80
CA LYS A 15 -2.13 -5.85 11.17
C LYS A 15 -0.90 -4.97 11.03
N SER A 16 -1.16 -3.67 11.09
CA SER A 16 -0.11 -2.67 11.25
C SER A 16 0.81 -3.10 12.36
N CYS A 17 2.11 -2.89 12.16
CA CYS A 17 3.12 -3.09 13.19
C CYS A 17 3.26 -1.88 14.12
N CYS A 18 2.52 -0.82 13.81
CA CYS A 18 2.39 0.40 14.58
C CYS A 18 0.94 0.68 15.02
N GLY A 19 0.72 0.83 16.33
CA GLY A 19 -0.59 1.13 16.92
C GLY A 19 -1.59 -0.02 16.82
N SER A 20 -2.71 0.09 17.53
CA SER A 20 -3.72 -0.98 17.62
C SER A 20 -4.42 -1.22 16.28
N LYS A 21 -4.71 -0.15 15.54
CA LYS A 21 -5.36 -0.15 14.22
C LYS A 21 -4.38 0.31 13.13
N ASN A 22 -4.64 -0.07 11.88
CA ASN A 22 -3.90 0.43 10.73
C ASN A 22 -4.70 1.58 10.08
N PRO A 23 -4.39 2.86 10.34
CA PRO A 23 -5.12 3.96 9.74
C PRO A 23 -4.97 3.99 8.22
N LEU A 24 -3.78 3.64 7.70
CA LEU A 24 -3.48 3.64 6.26
C LEU A 24 -4.25 2.59 5.47
N LYS A 25 -4.88 1.63 6.16
CA LYS A 25 -5.83 0.70 5.52
C LYS A 25 -6.97 1.46 4.83
N LYS A 26 -7.29 2.70 5.24
CA LYS A 26 -8.30 3.54 4.58
C LYS A 26 -7.85 4.11 3.23
N PHE A 27 -6.55 4.17 2.94
CA PHE A 27 -6.07 4.47 1.58
C PHE A 27 -6.32 3.29 0.65
N ASP A 28 -6.08 2.07 1.15
CA ASP A 28 -6.25 0.81 0.40
C ASP A 28 -7.72 0.35 0.29
N LYS A 29 -8.50 0.54 1.36
CA LYS A 29 -9.91 0.16 1.40
C LYS A 29 -10.74 1.31 0.86
N ALA A 30 -11.10 1.18 -0.41
CA ALA A 30 -12.25 1.87 -0.95
C ALA A 30 -13.54 1.29 -0.35
N ASP A 31 -14.64 2.04 -0.47
CA ASP A 31 -15.98 1.48 -0.25
C ASP A 31 -16.21 0.29 -1.19
N GLU A 32 -17.04 -0.66 -0.76
CA GLU A 32 -17.25 -1.92 -1.48
C GLU A 32 -17.69 -1.67 -2.93
N SER A 33 -18.58 -0.69 -3.16
CA SER A 33 -19.01 -0.29 -4.51
C SER A 33 -17.86 0.28 -5.36
N ILE A 34 -17.02 1.17 -4.81
CA ILE A 34 -15.86 1.72 -5.53
C ILE A 34 -14.86 0.61 -5.86
N SER A 35 -14.63 -0.29 -4.89
CA SER A 35 -13.77 -1.45 -5.08
C SER A 35 -14.29 -2.31 -6.23
N ASP A 36 -15.56 -2.71 -6.20
CA ASP A 36 -16.16 -3.58 -7.20
C ASP A 36 -16.16 -2.96 -8.60
N GLU A 37 -16.48 -1.68 -8.71
CA GLU A 37 -16.41 -0.93 -9.97
C GLU A 37 -15.00 -0.92 -10.54
N CYS A 38 -14.00 -0.58 -9.72
CA CYS A 38 -12.61 -0.57 -10.19
C CYS A 38 -12.10 -1.97 -10.54
N HIS A 39 -12.50 -3.01 -9.81
CA HIS A 39 -12.13 -4.38 -10.18
C HIS A 39 -12.75 -4.79 -11.51
N LYS A 40 -13.99 -4.38 -11.82
CA LYS A 40 -14.63 -4.62 -13.12
C LYS A 40 -13.92 -3.87 -14.24
N GLU A 41 -13.67 -2.57 -14.07
CA GLU A 41 -12.97 -1.74 -15.06
C GLU A 41 -11.57 -2.30 -15.39
N VAL A 42 -10.82 -2.69 -14.34
CA VAL A 42 -9.51 -3.32 -14.52
C VAL A 42 -9.62 -4.72 -15.12
N ALA A 43 -10.65 -5.50 -14.79
CA ALA A 43 -10.84 -6.80 -15.43
C ALA A 43 -11.10 -6.63 -16.93
N GLU A 44 -11.99 -5.72 -17.31
CA GLU A 44 -12.36 -5.39 -18.69
C GLU A 44 -11.16 -4.92 -19.51
N LYS A 45 -10.36 -4.00 -18.97
CA LYS A 45 -9.13 -3.49 -19.62
C LYS A 45 -8.12 -4.60 -19.92
N PHE A 46 -8.14 -5.70 -19.18
CA PHE A 46 -7.18 -6.80 -19.32
C PHE A 46 -7.76 -8.09 -19.93
N ILE A 47 -9.01 -8.08 -20.41
CA ILE A 47 -9.65 -9.27 -21.05
C ILE A 47 -8.76 -9.85 -22.14
N ASN A 48 -8.23 -9.00 -23.02
CA ASN A 48 -7.40 -9.41 -24.16
C ASN A 48 -6.00 -9.88 -23.73
N SER A 49 -5.41 -9.29 -22.67
CA SER A 49 -4.12 -9.71 -22.12
C SER A 49 -4.20 -11.07 -21.41
N THR A 50 -5.40 -11.50 -20.99
CA THR A 50 -5.62 -12.85 -20.46
C THR A 50 -5.88 -13.91 -21.53
N GLN A 51 -6.17 -13.54 -22.78
CA GLN A 51 -6.37 -14.50 -23.87
C GLN A 51 -5.03 -15.03 -24.43
N THR A 52 -3.97 -14.21 -24.45
CA THR A 52 -2.62 -14.66 -24.81
C THR A 52 -1.96 -15.57 -23.77
N ALA A 53 -2.48 -15.59 -22.53
CA ALA A 53 -2.04 -16.52 -21.48
C ALA A 53 -2.88 -17.82 -21.41
N LYS A 54 -3.84 -18.00 -22.32
CA LYS A 54 -4.81 -19.12 -22.34
C LYS A 54 -4.52 -20.18 -23.40
N GLN A 55 -3.27 -20.36 -23.80
CA GLN A 55 -2.86 -21.59 -24.49
C GLN A 55 -1.89 -22.36 -23.59
N ASP A 56 -2.47 -23.35 -22.92
CA ASP A 56 -1.82 -24.62 -22.54
C ASP A 56 -0.68 -24.59 -21.51
N ALA A 57 -0.92 -24.03 -20.33
CA ALA A 57 -0.28 -24.46 -19.08
C ALA A 57 -0.97 -23.80 -17.88
N LYS A 58 -0.88 -24.40 -16.68
CA LYS A 58 -1.12 -23.66 -15.43
C LYS A 58 -0.26 -22.38 -15.50
N PRO A 59 -0.84 -21.17 -15.44
CA PRO A 59 -0.05 -19.96 -15.58
C PRO A 59 0.96 -19.92 -14.43
N ASP A 60 2.25 -19.95 -14.77
CA ASP A 60 3.30 -19.71 -13.80
C ASP A 60 3.17 -18.26 -13.32
N LEU A 61 2.60 -18.09 -12.14
CA LEU A 61 2.37 -16.78 -11.50
C LEU A 61 3.67 -16.04 -11.19
N PHE A 62 4.82 -16.74 -11.25
CA PHE A 62 6.15 -16.17 -11.04
C PHE A 62 6.91 -15.94 -12.34
N SER A 63 6.32 -16.24 -13.50
CA SER A 63 6.87 -15.81 -14.80
C SER A 63 6.98 -14.29 -14.84
N SER A 64 8.00 -13.79 -15.56
CA SER A 64 8.27 -12.35 -15.63
C SER A 64 7.07 -11.59 -16.22
N GLU A 65 6.36 -12.23 -17.15
CA GLU A 65 5.17 -11.79 -17.84
C GLU A 65 3.97 -11.74 -16.89
N ALA A 66 3.70 -12.80 -16.12
CA ALA A 66 2.61 -12.81 -15.15
C ALA A 66 2.82 -11.77 -14.04
N VAL A 67 4.07 -11.58 -13.60
CA VAL A 67 4.45 -10.54 -12.62
C VAL A 67 4.21 -9.14 -13.20
N LYS A 68 4.60 -8.89 -14.46
CA LYS A 68 4.34 -7.62 -15.15
C LYS A 68 2.85 -7.34 -15.26
N ILE A 69 2.04 -8.30 -15.72
CA ILE A 69 0.57 -8.14 -15.83
C ILE A 69 -0.05 -7.87 -14.46
N THR A 70 0.36 -8.61 -13.42
CA THR A 70 -0.14 -8.42 -12.06
C THR A 70 0.20 -7.02 -11.53
N LYS A 71 1.43 -6.54 -11.77
CA LYS A 71 1.85 -5.18 -11.40
C LYS A 71 1.01 -4.12 -12.10
N LYS A 72 0.75 -4.29 -13.41
CA LYS A 72 -0.13 -3.38 -14.16
C LYS A 72 -1.54 -3.33 -13.58
N LYS A 73 -2.15 -4.49 -13.29
CA LYS A 73 -3.47 -4.57 -12.66
C LYS A 73 -3.52 -3.85 -11.31
N ILE A 74 -2.50 -4.03 -10.46
CA ILE A 74 -2.42 -3.35 -9.16
C ILE A 74 -2.36 -1.83 -9.34
N PHE A 75 -1.57 -1.34 -10.30
CA PHE A 75 -1.48 0.11 -10.55
C PHE A 75 -2.77 0.68 -11.14
N CYS A 76 -3.44 -0.04 -12.05
CA CYS A 76 -4.75 0.36 -12.55
C CYS A 76 -5.81 0.40 -11.47
N LEU A 77 -5.82 -0.59 -10.57
CA LEU A 77 -6.73 -0.60 -9.43
C LEU A 77 -6.46 0.58 -8.51
N GLY A 78 -5.19 0.86 -8.22
CA GLY A 78 -4.79 2.01 -7.41
C GLY A 78 -5.19 3.35 -8.04
N GLU A 79 -4.94 3.54 -9.35
CA GLU A 79 -5.34 4.75 -10.07
C GLU A 79 -6.86 4.95 -10.04
N CYS A 80 -7.64 3.91 -10.36
CA CYS A 80 -9.10 3.98 -10.35
C CYS A 80 -9.65 4.36 -8.96
N ILE A 81 -9.16 3.69 -7.90
CA ILE A 81 -9.57 4.00 -6.53
C ILE A 81 -9.18 5.44 -6.16
N GLY A 82 -7.95 5.85 -6.48
CA GLY A 82 -7.45 7.18 -6.19
C GLY A 82 -8.29 8.27 -6.85
N LYS A 83 -8.66 8.08 -8.13
CA LYS A 83 -9.53 9.00 -8.89
C LYS A 83 -10.95 9.05 -8.31
N LYS A 84 -11.58 7.89 -8.08
CA LYS A 84 -12.95 7.84 -7.53
C LYS A 84 -13.06 8.42 -6.11
N LYS A 85 -11.98 8.40 -5.35
CA LYS A 85 -11.90 9.05 -4.03
C LYS A 85 -11.44 10.51 -4.08
N LEU A 86 -11.23 11.06 -5.28
CA LEU A 86 -10.73 12.43 -5.51
C LEU A 86 -9.36 12.70 -4.87
N LEU A 87 -8.59 11.64 -4.61
CA LEU A 87 -7.22 11.72 -4.10
C LEU A 87 -6.19 11.84 -5.24
N LEU A 88 -6.60 11.53 -6.46
CA LEU A 88 -5.85 11.81 -7.67
C LEU A 88 -6.60 12.83 -8.52
N ASN A 89 -5.84 13.65 -9.22
CA ASN A 89 -6.34 14.49 -10.31
C ASN A 89 -6.63 13.62 -11.54
N ASP A 90 -7.30 14.19 -12.56
CA ASP A 90 -7.68 13.46 -13.78
C ASP A 90 -6.47 12.92 -14.55
N ASP A 91 -5.33 13.62 -14.50
CA ASP A 91 -4.05 13.21 -15.07
C ASP A 91 -3.34 12.09 -14.29
N GLY A 92 -3.91 11.66 -13.15
CA GLY A 92 -3.37 10.63 -12.27
C GLY A 92 -2.29 11.12 -11.31
N SER A 93 -2.01 12.44 -11.27
CA SER A 93 -1.13 13.04 -10.26
C SER A 93 -1.83 13.13 -8.89
N LEU A 94 -1.05 13.25 -7.82
CA LEU A 94 -1.58 13.35 -6.46
C LEU A 94 -2.31 14.68 -6.24
N ASN A 95 -3.54 14.61 -5.74
CA ASN A 95 -4.24 15.79 -5.23
C ASN A 95 -3.75 16.08 -3.80
N LYS A 96 -2.64 16.83 -3.69
CA LYS A 96 -1.95 17.10 -2.42
C LYS A 96 -2.88 17.66 -1.33
N THR A 97 -3.79 18.56 -1.71
CA THR A 97 -4.76 19.18 -0.80
C THR A 97 -5.75 18.15 -0.26
N ALA A 98 -6.45 17.45 -1.16
CA ALA A 98 -7.44 16.45 -0.77
C ALA A 98 -6.83 15.30 0.05
N ILE A 99 -5.62 14.86 -0.31
CA ILE A 99 -4.89 13.83 0.45
C ILE A 99 -4.56 14.31 1.86
N SER A 100 -4.07 15.55 2.00
CA SER A 100 -3.70 16.10 3.31
C SER A 100 -4.93 16.24 4.22
N GLU A 101 -6.04 16.75 3.68
CA GLU A 101 -7.31 16.86 4.40
C GLU A 101 -7.83 15.49 4.83
N PHE A 102 -7.91 14.53 3.90
CA PHE A 102 -8.34 13.17 4.19
C PHE A 102 -7.47 12.51 5.27
N ALA A 103 -6.15 12.68 5.19
CA ALA A 103 -5.23 12.09 6.14
C ALA A 103 -5.39 12.67 7.57
N LEU A 104 -5.52 13.98 7.69
CA LEU A 104 -5.61 14.65 8.99
C LEU A 104 -6.99 14.54 9.64
N ASN A 105 -8.05 14.52 8.83
CA ASN A 105 -9.42 14.50 9.33
C ASN A 105 -9.94 13.05 9.54
N ASP A 106 -9.61 12.13 8.63
CA ASP A 106 -10.25 10.81 8.60
C ASP A 106 -9.33 9.65 9.01
N LEU A 107 -8.01 9.78 8.80
CA LEU A 107 -7.06 8.70 9.10
C LEU A 107 -6.48 8.78 10.50
N PHE A 108 -5.82 9.88 10.82
CA PHE A 108 -5.01 10.02 12.03
C PHE A 108 -5.84 10.60 13.17
N LYS A 109 -6.37 9.72 14.01
CA LYS A 109 -7.29 10.10 15.10
C LYS A 109 -6.59 10.49 16.37
N GLU A 110 -5.42 9.91 16.63
CA GLU A 110 -4.63 10.16 17.84
C GLU A 110 -3.49 11.13 17.53
N ASP A 111 -3.09 11.97 18.49
CA ASP A 111 -2.10 13.03 18.26
C ASP A 111 -0.72 12.48 17.86
N TRP A 112 -0.31 11.34 18.42
CA TRP A 112 0.92 10.67 18.01
C TRP A 112 0.87 10.20 16.55
N GLN A 113 -0.31 9.81 16.06
CA GLN A 113 -0.53 9.41 14.66
C GLN A 113 -0.46 10.62 13.75
N LYS A 114 -1.03 11.75 14.17
CA LYS A 114 -1.00 13.01 13.41
C LYS A 114 0.43 13.50 13.23
N ASN A 115 1.25 13.47 14.28
CA ASN A 115 2.66 13.89 14.22
C ASN A 115 3.46 13.08 13.19
N ILE A 116 3.43 11.75 13.29
CA ILE A 116 4.14 10.89 12.32
C ILE A 116 3.50 10.94 10.92
N GLY A 117 2.18 11.10 10.86
CA GLY A 117 1.40 11.22 9.63
C GLY A 117 1.71 12.49 8.85
N GLN A 118 1.85 13.63 9.52
CA GLN A 118 2.24 14.91 8.92
C GLN A 118 3.66 14.85 8.34
N LYS A 119 4.59 14.22 9.05
CA LYS A 119 5.96 13.99 8.55
C LYS A 119 5.95 13.09 7.32
N ALA A 120 5.17 12.01 7.36
CA ALA A 120 5.00 11.10 6.22
C ALA A 120 4.40 11.83 5.01
N LEU A 121 3.32 12.60 5.20
CA LEU A 121 2.69 13.39 4.13
C LEU A 121 3.67 14.36 3.50
N SER A 122 4.40 15.13 4.31
CA SER A 122 5.35 16.14 3.83
C SER A 122 6.44 15.50 2.96
N LYS A 123 6.88 14.28 3.30
CA LYS A 123 7.88 13.55 2.52
C LYS A 123 7.27 12.91 1.26
N CYS A 124 6.19 12.17 1.41
CA CYS A 124 5.61 11.38 0.32
C CYS A 124 4.91 12.25 -0.74
N LEU A 125 4.37 13.40 -0.39
CA LEU A 125 3.76 14.31 -1.38
C LEU A 125 4.79 15.03 -2.26
N GLU A 126 6.03 15.15 -1.79
CA GLU A 126 7.14 15.76 -2.54
C GLU A 126 8.05 14.72 -3.20
N GLU A 127 7.76 13.43 -3.02
CA GLU A 127 8.56 12.36 -3.60
C GLU A 127 8.34 12.24 -5.11
N ILE A 128 9.44 12.04 -5.85
CA ILE A 128 9.39 11.78 -7.29
C ILE A 128 9.21 10.27 -7.50
N TYR A 129 8.00 9.89 -7.90
CA TYR A 129 7.66 8.49 -8.12
C TYR A 129 8.15 7.95 -9.46
N THR A 130 8.46 6.65 -9.48
CA THR A 130 9.01 5.99 -10.66
C THR A 130 7.91 5.83 -11.72
N PRO A 131 8.08 6.39 -12.94
CA PRO A 131 7.13 6.17 -14.02
C PRO A 131 7.28 4.77 -14.61
N TRP A 132 6.37 4.38 -15.49
CA TRP A 132 6.56 3.17 -16.28
C TRP A 132 7.77 3.28 -17.21
N PRO A 133 8.43 2.15 -17.53
CA PRO A 133 9.39 2.08 -18.62
C PRO A 133 8.79 2.62 -19.92
N LYS A 134 9.62 3.30 -20.73
CA LYS A 134 9.17 3.98 -21.96
C LYS A 134 8.68 3.00 -23.04
N ASP A 135 9.24 1.80 -23.04
CA ASP A 135 9.01 0.70 -23.96
C ASP A 135 7.67 -0.03 -23.77
N ASP A 136 7.04 0.10 -22.61
CA ASP A 136 5.81 -0.65 -22.31
C ASP A 136 4.57 0.07 -22.84
N THR A 137 3.96 -0.21 -23.98
CA THR A 137 2.89 0.69 -24.50
C THR A 137 1.45 0.30 -24.13
N GLU A 138 1.23 -0.91 -23.61
CA GLU A 138 -0.10 -1.48 -23.45
C GLU A 138 -0.59 -1.52 -21.99
N ASN A 139 -1.88 -1.22 -21.79
CA ASN A 139 -2.58 -1.38 -20.51
C ASN A 139 -1.88 -0.72 -19.31
N LYS A 140 -1.22 0.41 -19.57
CA LYS A 140 -0.63 1.27 -18.55
C LYS A 140 -1.69 2.04 -17.77
N CYS A 141 -1.37 2.26 -16.50
CA CYS A 141 -2.11 3.09 -15.56
C CYS A 141 -1.10 3.84 -14.69
N ASN A 142 -1.42 5.04 -14.23
CA ASN A 142 -0.49 5.86 -13.47
C ASN A 142 -0.04 5.15 -12.15
N PRO A 143 1.26 4.87 -11.96
CA PRO A 143 1.73 4.11 -10.80
C PRO A 143 1.83 4.95 -9.52
N VAL A 144 1.62 6.27 -9.61
CA VAL A 144 1.87 7.24 -8.55
C VAL A 144 1.10 6.91 -7.28
N TYR A 145 -0.18 6.59 -7.36
CA TYR A 145 -1.00 6.35 -6.16
C TYR A 145 -0.52 5.17 -5.33
N VAL A 146 -0.20 4.04 -5.97
CA VAL A 146 0.28 2.84 -5.26
C VAL A 146 1.63 3.10 -4.61
N GLN A 147 2.51 3.83 -5.29
CA GLN A 147 3.81 4.21 -4.73
C GLN A 147 3.65 5.18 -3.56
N PHE A 148 2.76 6.16 -3.67
CA PHE A 148 2.42 7.08 -2.59
C PHE A 148 1.90 6.37 -1.35
N VAL A 149 0.93 5.46 -1.50
CA VAL A 149 0.40 4.67 -0.36
C VAL A 149 1.49 3.79 0.26
N HIS A 150 2.40 3.24 -0.55
CA HIS A 150 3.55 2.50 -0.05
C HIS A 150 4.53 3.38 0.74
N CYS A 151 4.85 4.59 0.24
CA CYS A 151 5.67 5.57 0.95
C CYS A 151 5.04 5.91 2.30
N MET A 152 3.75 6.25 2.31
CA MET A 152 3.01 6.57 3.54
C MET A 152 3.10 5.44 4.56
N TRP A 153 2.93 4.18 4.11
CA TRP A 153 3.07 3.01 4.98
C TRP A 153 4.48 2.84 5.54
N LEU A 154 5.50 2.99 4.68
CA LEU A 154 6.88 2.85 5.09
C LEU A 154 7.27 3.91 6.12
N GLU A 155 6.93 5.18 5.88
CA GLU A 155 7.20 6.28 6.80
C GLU A 155 6.46 6.11 8.13
N TYR A 156 5.19 5.71 8.09
CA TYR A 156 4.38 5.51 9.28
C TYR A 156 4.91 4.36 10.16
N GLU A 157 5.31 3.24 9.56
CA GLU A 157 5.88 2.10 10.30
C GLU A 157 7.29 2.40 10.83
N THR A 158 8.12 3.10 10.05
CA THR A 158 9.49 3.46 10.43
C THR A 158 9.50 4.42 11.60
N ASN A 159 8.67 5.46 11.54
CA ASN A 159 8.62 6.50 12.56
C ASN A 159 7.67 6.16 13.72
N CYS A 160 7.17 4.92 13.78
CA CYS A 160 6.28 4.49 14.85
C CYS A 160 6.93 4.69 16.23
N PRO A 161 6.29 5.35 17.20
CA PRO A 161 6.84 5.50 18.54
C PRO A 161 6.99 4.15 19.28
N ALA A 162 8.01 4.02 20.13
CA ALA A 162 8.36 2.74 20.78
C ALA A 162 7.21 2.12 21.59
N ASN A 163 6.45 2.94 22.30
CA ASN A 163 5.27 2.54 23.08
C ASN A 163 4.08 2.05 22.21
N HIS A 164 4.06 2.38 20.92
CA HIS A 164 3.04 1.94 19.97
C HIS A 164 3.54 0.85 19.01
N ARG A 165 4.82 0.43 19.11
CA ARG A 165 5.40 -0.63 18.28
C ARG A 165 4.98 -2.02 18.78
N LYS A 166 4.50 -2.87 17.87
CA LYS A 166 4.24 -4.28 18.15
C LYS A 166 5.49 -5.12 17.98
N SER A 167 5.77 -6.01 18.93
CA SER A 167 6.97 -6.89 18.95
C SER A 167 6.74 -8.30 18.39
N SER A 168 5.63 -8.54 17.69
CA SER A 168 5.35 -9.87 17.10
C SER A 168 6.41 -10.32 16.09
N LYS A 169 6.62 -11.64 15.96
CA LYS A 169 7.55 -12.24 14.97
C LYS A 169 7.39 -11.67 13.56
N LYS A 170 6.13 -11.45 13.12
CA LYS A 170 5.80 -10.84 11.82
C LYS A 170 6.34 -9.42 11.71
N CYS A 171 6.13 -8.60 12.74
CA CYS A 171 6.57 -7.21 12.74
C CYS A 171 8.08 -7.06 12.76
N ASN A 172 8.78 -7.90 13.53
CA ASN A 172 10.23 -7.89 13.54
C ASN A 172 10.81 -8.32 12.18
N LYS A 173 10.17 -9.28 11.50
CA LYS A 173 10.56 -9.67 10.12
C LYS A 173 10.37 -8.52 9.13
N ILE A 174 9.29 -7.75 9.24
CA ILE A 174 9.04 -6.57 8.40
C ILE A 174 10.10 -5.51 8.65
N ARG A 175 10.36 -5.15 9.92
CA ARG A 175 11.38 -4.15 10.26
C ARG A 175 12.76 -4.50 9.74
N ARG A 176 13.18 -5.76 9.90
CA ARG A 176 14.43 -6.27 9.32
C ARG A 176 14.46 -6.16 7.79
N ARG A 177 13.39 -6.58 7.11
CA ARG A 177 13.29 -6.55 5.63
C ARG A 177 13.47 -5.13 5.09
N TYR A 178 12.80 -4.17 5.71
CA TYR A 178 12.80 -2.77 5.27
C TYR A 178 13.87 -1.93 5.96
N ARG A 179 14.76 -2.55 6.76
CA ARG A 179 15.82 -1.87 7.53
C ARG A 179 15.28 -0.71 8.39
N MET A 180 14.07 -0.87 8.93
CA MET A 180 13.43 0.10 9.83
C MET A 180 14.10 0.14 11.21
N ASP A 181 14.93 -0.86 11.52
CA ASP A 181 15.71 -0.93 12.75
C ASP A 181 16.93 0.01 12.64
N THR A 182 16.69 1.32 12.80
CA THR A 182 17.76 2.27 13.16
C THR A 182 17.48 2.81 14.58
N SER A 183 18.54 2.81 15.39
CA SER A 183 18.65 3.20 16.81
C SER A 183 17.92 2.36 17.86
N SER A 184 18.48 1.19 18.18
CA SER A 184 18.63 0.78 19.58
C SER A 184 19.81 1.56 20.17
N SER A 185 19.60 2.80 20.60
CA SER A 185 20.64 3.55 21.32
C SER A 185 20.01 4.66 22.14
N GLU A 186 19.48 4.27 23.30
CA GLU A 186 19.47 5.07 24.53
C GLU A 186 19.14 4.12 25.68
N ASN A 187 20.20 3.54 26.26
CA ASN A 187 20.27 3.10 27.66
C ASN A 187 21.66 2.51 27.94
N VAL A 188 22.60 3.36 28.38
CA VAL A 188 23.53 3.20 29.52
C VAL A 188 24.03 4.64 29.78
N SER A 189 23.73 5.31 30.89
CA SER A 189 24.41 5.20 32.19
C SER A 189 23.57 5.96 33.22
N SER A 190 22.88 5.28 34.15
CA SER A 190 23.35 4.88 35.49
C SER A 190 23.06 5.91 36.58
N SER A 191 21.95 5.68 37.30
CA SER A 191 21.76 6.10 38.68
C SER A 191 22.76 5.36 39.56
N SER A 192 23.55 6.09 40.34
CA SER A 192 24.25 5.58 41.53
C SER A 192 24.37 6.73 42.51
N SER A 193 23.48 6.74 43.49
CA SER A 193 23.63 7.40 44.79
C SER A 193 23.41 6.33 45.85
#